data_AF-A0A2T0AA15-F1
#
_entry.id   AF-A0A2T0AA15-F1
#
_cell.length_a   1.000
_cell.length_b   1.000
_cell.length_c   1.000
_cell.angle_alpha   90.00
_cell.angle_beta   90.00
_cell.angle_gamma   90.00
#
_symmetry.space_group_name_H-M   'P 1'
#
loop_
_entity.id
_entity.type
_entity.pdbx_description
1 polymer ?
#
loop_
_entity_poly.entity_id
_entity_poly.type
_entity_poly.pdbx_seq_one_letter_code
_entity_poly.pdbx_strand_id
1 'polypeptide(L)'
;MLFALLRRQRNHQLEKDLPALTAAKAAVDRARELEDVLRLKDIMVESLERQVALLEKYNAALQQKEAELVALRAEQAEQPISQPDLRHRYEQLCDIFGQLRDTLTCPVCYEPFDKDQAVSLLCGHSFCAACYAEWERKHIEAFKMSSMQGQYTGPECPECRTADVRRGRVRIWSLEEVVRLVDRATREIANKPYTPSVPPVEPLTAADLLLAADGHATSTPVGQVVEVVDDLIELEAGDEGEEKKAEEARTGDSAAMDVDPPSPSPSPSAALESLDAPSPSSPAQPAAPLDAPRTPSPPLPPAPATPATPASPSLEQQYLLSLAAARARERAEFARLERLRQEEEKEREEREAREAREQVLGERRRMPYGAVFR
;
A
#
# COMPACT_ATOMS: atom_id res chain seq x y z
N MET A 1 -46.31 -82.08 -37.22
CA MET A 1 -47.22 -81.05 -37.76
C MET A 1 -47.70 -80.04 -36.71
N LEU A 2 -48.10 -80.45 -35.50
CA LEU A 2 -48.52 -79.54 -34.41
C LEU A 2 -47.54 -78.41 -34.07
N PHE A 3 -46.24 -78.71 -33.96
CA PHE A 3 -45.21 -77.68 -33.73
C PHE A 3 -45.14 -76.60 -34.82
N ALA A 4 -45.42 -76.96 -36.08
CA ALA A 4 -45.40 -76.00 -37.18
C ALA A 4 -46.60 -75.05 -37.14
N LEU A 5 -47.78 -75.56 -36.74
CA LEU A 5 -48.99 -74.75 -36.56
C LEU A 5 -48.87 -73.79 -35.37
N LEU A 6 -48.38 -74.28 -34.21
CA LEU A 6 -48.12 -73.43 -33.05
C LEU A 6 -47.10 -72.33 -33.36
N ARG A 7 -46.08 -72.65 -34.16
CA ARG A 7 -45.08 -71.66 -34.61
C ARG A 7 -45.69 -70.61 -35.54
N ARG A 8 -46.56 -71.00 -36.48
CA ARG A 8 -47.27 -70.06 -37.35
C ARG A 8 -48.23 -69.15 -36.56
N GLN A 9 -48.98 -69.71 -35.62
CA GLN A 9 -49.89 -68.93 -34.77
C GLN A 9 -49.12 -67.94 -33.89
N ARG A 10 -47.99 -68.36 -33.32
CA ARG A 10 -47.08 -67.47 -32.57
C ARG A 10 -46.52 -66.36 -33.45
N ASN A 11 -46.06 -66.67 -34.66
CA ASN A 11 -45.53 -65.66 -35.58
C ASN A 11 -46.62 -64.65 -36.00
N HIS A 12 -47.83 -65.12 -36.29
CA HIS A 12 -48.96 -64.23 -36.60
C HIS A 12 -49.33 -63.31 -35.43
N GLN A 13 -49.24 -63.81 -34.19
CA GLN A 13 -49.45 -63.00 -33.01
C GLN A 13 -48.34 -61.96 -32.83
N LEU A 14 -47.08 -62.35 -33.02
CA LEU A 14 -45.94 -61.41 -33.00
C LEU A 14 -46.05 -60.33 -34.08
N GLU A 15 -46.52 -60.67 -35.28
CA GLU A 15 -46.76 -59.72 -36.37
C GLU A 15 -47.88 -58.74 -36.03
N LYS A 16 -48.93 -59.18 -35.33
CA LYS A 16 -49.99 -58.31 -34.82
C LYS A 16 -49.54 -57.39 -33.69
N ASP A 17 -48.64 -57.86 -32.83
CA ASP A 17 -48.15 -57.11 -31.67
C ASP A 17 -47.00 -56.14 -32.03
N LEU A 18 -46.34 -56.35 -33.18
CA LEU A 18 -45.21 -55.55 -33.65
C LEU A 18 -45.51 -54.02 -33.75
N PRO A 19 -46.66 -53.55 -34.28
CA PRO A 19 -47.00 -52.13 -34.31
C PRO A 19 -47.15 -51.52 -32.90
N ALA A 20 -47.71 -52.28 -31.96
CA ALA A 20 -47.86 -51.82 -30.57
C ALA A 20 -46.49 -51.72 -29.87
N LEU A 21 -45.61 -52.70 -30.08
CA LEU A 21 -44.24 -52.68 -29.56
C LEU A 21 -43.40 -51.56 -30.17
N THR A 22 -43.52 -51.30 -31.47
CA THR A 22 -42.82 -50.18 -32.14
C THR A 22 -43.34 -48.83 -31.68
N ALA A 23 -44.66 -48.67 -31.49
CA ALA A 23 -45.24 -47.46 -30.93
C ALA A 23 -44.80 -47.23 -29.46
N ALA A 24 -44.77 -48.30 -28.65
CA ALA A 24 -44.28 -48.23 -27.28
C ALA A 24 -42.79 -47.84 -27.23
N LYS A 25 -41.96 -48.43 -28.09
CA LYS A 25 -40.54 -48.05 -28.23
C LYS A 25 -40.40 -46.58 -28.62
N ALA A 26 -41.14 -46.11 -29.63
CA ALA A 26 -41.11 -44.71 -30.05
C ALA A 26 -41.64 -43.73 -28.99
N ALA A 27 -42.55 -44.17 -28.11
CA ALA A 27 -42.98 -43.37 -26.96
C ALA A 27 -41.88 -43.28 -25.89
N VAL A 28 -41.18 -44.38 -25.62
CA VAL A 28 -40.04 -44.40 -24.70
C VAL A 28 -38.88 -43.55 -25.22
N ASP A 29 -38.58 -43.64 -26.52
CA ASP A 29 -37.51 -42.84 -27.14
C ASP A 29 -37.84 -41.33 -27.06
N ARG A 30 -39.09 -40.92 -27.34
CA ARG A 30 -39.55 -39.54 -27.14
C ARG A 30 -39.52 -39.09 -25.68
N ALA A 31 -39.83 -39.97 -24.73
CA ALA A 31 -39.75 -39.65 -23.31
C ALA A 31 -38.29 -39.37 -22.91
N ARG A 32 -37.32 -40.17 -23.40
CA ARG A 32 -35.89 -39.94 -23.18
C ARG A 32 -35.42 -38.62 -23.79
N GLU A 33 -35.83 -38.30 -25.01
CA GLU A 33 -35.52 -37.01 -25.64
C GLU A 33 -36.04 -35.83 -24.80
N LEU A 34 -37.27 -35.92 -24.26
CA LEU A 34 -37.81 -34.90 -23.37
C LEU A 34 -37.06 -34.81 -22.04
N GLU A 35 -36.65 -35.94 -21.45
CA GLU A 35 -35.80 -35.97 -20.26
C GLU A 35 -34.44 -35.30 -20.51
N ASP A 36 -33.82 -35.53 -21.67
CA ASP A 36 -32.55 -34.90 -22.05
C ASP A 36 -32.71 -33.39 -22.28
N VAL A 37 -33.82 -32.96 -22.89
CA VAL A 37 -34.15 -31.53 -23.04
C VAL A 37 -34.38 -30.86 -21.68
N LEU A 38 -35.06 -31.53 -20.76
CA LEU A 38 -35.25 -31.02 -19.39
C LEU A 38 -33.91 -30.88 -18.66
N ARG A 39 -33.02 -31.89 -18.75
CA ARG A 39 -31.67 -31.81 -18.17
C ARG A 39 -30.85 -30.67 -18.76
N LEU A 40 -30.89 -30.48 -20.08
CA LEU A 40 -30.19 -29.38 -20.73
C LEU A 40 -30.72 -28.02 -20.26
N LYS A 41 -32.05 -27.90 -20.13
CA LYS A 41 -32.68 -26.70 -19.59
C LYS A 41 -32.22 -26.43 -18.15
N ASP A 42 -32.17 -27.45 -17.30
CA ASP A 42 -31.73 -27.30 -15.91
C ASP A 42 -30.27 -26.82 -15.84
N ILE A 43 -29.38 -27.39 -16.65
CA ILE A 43 -27.97 -26.93 -16.76
C ILE A 43 -27.89 -25.47 -17.23
N MET A 44 -28.70 -25.08 -18.22
CA MET A 44 -28.75 -23.70 -18.71
C MET A 44 -29.26 -22.73 -17.64
N VAL A 45 -30.28 -23.11 -16.87
CA VAL A 45 -30.82 -22.30 -15.78
C VAL A 45 -29.77 -22.13 -14.69
N GLU A 46 -29.10 -23.19 -14.25
CA GLU A 46 -28.00 -23.09 -13.27
C GLU A 46 -26.86 -22.18 -13.76
N SER A 47 -26.52 -22.24 -15.05
CA SER A 47 -25.50 -21.37 -15.64
C SER A 47 -25.92 -19.90 -15.59
N LEU A 48 -27.17 -19.60 -15.94
CA LEU A 48 -27.71 -18.24 -15.87
C LEU A 48 -27.78 -17.73 -14.43
N GLU A 49 -28.17 -18.56 -13.47
CA GLU A 49 -28.19 -18.20 -12.05
C GLU A 49 -26.79 -17.85 -11.54
N ARG A 50 -25.75 -18.61 -11.93
CA ARG A 50 -24.35 -18.26 -11.62
C ARG A 50 -23.95 -16.93 -12.24
N GLN A 51 -24.33 -16.66 -13.49
CA GLN A 51 -24.03 -15.40 -14.15
C GLN A 51 -24.73 -14.21 -13.49
N VAL A 52 -26.00 -14.36 -13.08
CA VAL A 52 -26.74 -13.33 -12.33
C VAL A 52 -26.05 -13.05 -11.00
N ALA A 53 -25.68 -14.09 -10.24
CA ALA A 53 -24.99 -13.92 -8.97
C ALA A 53 -23.62 -13.22 -9.12
N LEU A 54 -22.88 -13.51 -10.21
CA LEU A 54 -21.63 -12.80 -10.52
C LEU A 54 -21.89 -11.33 -10.84
N LEU A 55 -22.89 -11.02 -11.67
CA LEU A 55 -23.26 -9.64 -11.99
C LEU A 55 -23.70 -8.85 -10.76
N GLU A 56 -24.47 -9.47 -9.86
CA GLU A 56 -24.85 -8.85 -8.58
C GLU A 56 -23.62 -8.53 -7.72
N LYS A 57 -22.65 -9.46 -7.65
CA LYS A 57 -21.38 -9.23 -6.95
C LYS A 57 -20.59 -8.07 -7.55
N TYR A 58 -20.49 -7.98 -8.88
CA TYR A 58 -19.80 -6.87 -9.55
C TYR A 58 -20.52 -5.55 -9.34
N ASN A 59 -21.85 -5.53 -9.40
CA ASN A 59 -22.64 -4.33 -9.17
C ASN A 59 -22.50 -3.81 -7.73
N ALA A 60 -22.49 -4.71 -6.74
CA ALA A 60 -22.21 -4.36 -5.34
C ALA A 60 -20.80 -3.79 -5.17
N ALA A 61 -19.78 -4.36 -5.82
CA ALA A 61 -18.42 -3.84 -5.79
C ALA A 61 -18.32 -2.45 -6.44
N LEU A 62 -19.02 -2.22 -7.54
CA LEU A 62 -19.09 -0.90 -8.18
C LEU A 62 -19.76 0.13 -7.27
N GLN A 63 -20.88 -0.22 -6.64
CA GLN A 63 -21.55 0.67 -5.68
C GLN A 63 -20.66 1.03 -4.49
N GLN A 64 -19.86 0.08 -4.00
CA GLN A 64 -18.88 0.34 -2.95
C GLN A 64 -17.81 1.34 -3.41
N LYS A 65 -17.32 1.20 -4.66
CA LYS A 65 -16.33 2.12 -5.23
C LYS A 65 -16.93 3.50 -5.50
N GLU A 66 -18.18 3.59 -5.94
CA GLU A 66 -18.89 4.85 -6.07
C GLU A 66 -19.05 5.56 -4.72
N ALA A 67 -19.42 4.83 -3.67
CA ALA A 67 -19.50 5.35 -2.31
C ALA A 67 -18.15 5.85 -1.79
N GLU A 68 -17.06 5.11 -2.04
CA GLU A 68 -15.68 5.51 -1.72
C GLU A 68 -15.30 6.82 -2.44
N LEU A 69 -15.59 6.93 -3.75
CA LEU A 69 -15.35 8.16 -4.50
C LEU A 69 -16.18 9.34 -4.00
N VAL A 70 -17.44 9.12 -3.60
CA VAL A 70 -18.28 10.15 -3.01
C VAL A 70 -17.71 10.61 -1.66
N ALA A 71 -17.23 9.69 -0.83
CA ALA A 71 -16.57 10.03 0.44
C ALA A 71 -15.29 10.85 0.22
N LEU A 72 -14.42 10.42 -0.70
CA LEU A 72 -13.18 11.16 -1.04
C LEU A 72 -13.47 12.56 -1.58
N ARG A 73 -14.52 12.72 -2.40
CA ARG A 73 -14.96 14.05 -2.88
C ARG A 73 -15.48 14.91 -1.74
N ALA A 74 -16.19 14.34 -0.77
CA ALA A 74 -16.66 15.07 0.41
C ALA A 74 -15.48 15.53 1.29
N GLU A 75 -14.51 14.65 1.53
CA GLU A 75 -13.26 15.00 2.25
C GLU A 75 -12.47 16.09 1.53
N GLN A 76 -12.36 16.00 0.21
CA GLN A 76 -11.71 17.03 -0.61
C GLN A 76 -12.47 18.37 -0.57
N ALA A 77 -13.80 18.35 -0.44
CA ALA A 77 -14.61 19.56 -0.29
C ALA A 77 -14.45 20.19 1.10
N GLU A 78 -14.22 19.40 2.15
CA GLU A 78 -13.93 19.89 3.50
C GLU A 78 -12.53 20.49 3.61
N GLN A 79 -11.56 19.93 2.88
CA GLN A 79 -10.18 20.41 2.82
C GLN A 79 -9.80 20.73 1.38
N PRO A 80 -10.33 21.82 0.79
CA PRO A 80 -9.96 22.20 -0.56
C PRO A 80 -8.48 22.56 -0.54
N ILE A 81 -7.63 21.65 -1.01
CA ILE A 81 -6.23 21.95 -1.20
C ILE A 81 -6.18 22.94 -2.36
N SER A 82 -6.08 24.22 -2.02
CA SER A 82 -6.07 25.27 -3.02
C SER A 82 -4.84 25.05 -3.91
N GLN A 83 -4.98 25.29 -5.22
CA GLN A 83 -3.83 25.30 -6.12
C GLN A 83 -2.64 26.12 -5.59
N PRO A 84 -2.83 27.33 -5.01
CA PRO A 84 -1.71 28.07 -4.43
C PRO A 84 -1.05 27.33 -3.25
N ASP A 85 -1.81 26.61 -2.41
CA ASP A 85 -1.22 25.81 -1.33
C ASP A 85 -0.40 24.63 -1.85
N LEU A 86 -0.88 23.94 -2.90
CA LEU A 86 -0.11 22.86 -3.55
C LEU A 86 1.20 23.38 -4.13
N ARG A 87 1.13 24.49 -4.85
CA ARG A 87 2.32 25.14 -5.41
C ARG A 87 3.29 25.54 -4.31
N HIS A 88 2.80 26.16 -3.24
CA HIS A 88 3.64 26.55 -2.11
C HIS A 88 4.32 25.35 -1.44
N ARG A 89 3.59 24.25 -1.22
CA ARG A 89 4.16 23.00 -0.68
C ARG A 89 5.19 22.39 -1.62
N TYR A 90 4.97 22.45 -2.93
CA TYR A 90 5.94 21.99 -3.92
C TYR A 90 7.22 22.83 -3.87
N GLU A 91 7.10 24.16 -3.84
CA GLU A 91 8.24 25.08 -3.69
C GLU A 91 9.01 24.79 -2.38
N GLN A 92 8.30 24.61 -1.26
CA GLN A 92 8.91 24.19 0.02
C GLN A 92 9.67 22.86 -0.08
N LEU A 93 9.12 21.87 -0.79
CA LEU A 93 9.80 20.58 -0.99
C LEU A 93 11.05 20.74 -1.84
N CYS A 94 11.00 21.53 -2.92
CA CYS A 94 12.17 21.86 -3.73
C CYS A 94 13.27 22.52 -2.89
N ASP A 95 12.90 23.46 -2.02
CA ASP A 95 13.84 24.14 -1.11
C ASP A 95 14.47 23.17 -0.12
N ILE A 96 13.69 22.26 0.50
CA ILE A 96 14.19 21.24 1.43
C ILE A 96 15.18 20.31 0.73
N PHE A 97 14.84 19.80 -0.46
CA PHE A 97 15.75 18.92 -1.21
C PHE A 97 17.00 19.66 -1.68
N GLY A 98 16.90 20.95 -2.01
CA GLY A 98 18.05 21.81 -2.29
C GLY A 98 18.99 21.90 -1.09
N GLN A 99 18.46 22.22 0.09
CA GLN A 99 19.23 22.30 1.33
C GLN A 99 19.88 20.95 1.69
N LEU A 100 19.13 19.84 1.58
CA LEU A 100 19.66 18.51 1.83
C LEU A 100 20.80 18.18 0.87
N ARG A 101 20.65 18.47 -0.42
CA ARG A 101 21.71 18.27 -1.41
C ARG A 101 22.96 19.06 -1.03
N ASP A 102 22.82 20.32 -0.62
CA ASP A 102 23.95 21.15 -0.23
C ASP A 102 24.68 20.59 0.99
N THR A 103 23.96 20.04 1.98
CA THR A 103 24.56 19.35 3.14
C THR A 103 25.25 18.02 2.79
N LEU A 104 24.93 17.43 1.64
CA LEU A 104 25.47 16.17 1.14
C LEU A 104 26.54 16.39 0.07
N THR A 105 27.25 17.51 0.14
CA THR A 105 28.41 17.81 -0.70
C THR A 105 29.71 17.64 0.06
N CYS A 106 30.75 17.23 -0.65
CA CYS A 106 32.08 17.18 -0.06
C CYS A 106 32.64 18.61 0.08
N PRO A 107 33.10 19.02 1.27
CA PRO A 107 33.62 20.38 1.49
C PRO A 107 34.96 20.67 0.81
N VAL A 108 35.59 19.66 0.20
CA VAL A 108 36.89 19.80 -0.49
C VAL A 108 36.69 20.02 -1.99
N CYS A 109 35.80 19.26 -2.64
CA CYS A 109 35.53 19.42 -4.08
C CYS A 109 34.22 20.15 -4.39
N TYR A 110 33.35 20.37 -3.39
CA TYR A 110 32.01 20.95 -3.52
C TYR A 110 31.05 20.18 -4.42
N GLU A 111 31.39 18.94 -4.76
CA GLU A 111 30.50 18.04 -5.49
C GLU A 111 29.66 17.21 -4.52
N PRO A 112 28.43 16.82 -4.89
CA PRO A 112 27.64 15.85 -4.15
C PRO A 112 28.43 14.55 -3.94
N PHE A 113 28.22 13.88 -2.82
CA PHE A 113 28.86 12.59 -2.60
C PHE A 113 28.38 11.58 -3.65
N ASP A 114 29.32 10.92 -4.33
CA ASP A 114 29.00 9.79 -5.20
C ASP A 114 28.70 8.52 -4.38
N LYS A 115 28.00 7.59 -5.02
CA LYS A 115 27.75 6.26 -4.46
C LYS A 115 29.08 5.59 -4.07
N ASP A 116 29.13 5.04 -2.86
CA ASP A 116 30.28 4.32 -2.30
C ASP A 116 31.55 5.17 -2.09
N GLN A 117 31.47 6.50 -2.21
CA GLN A 117 32.64 7.39 -2.09
C GLN A 117 32.69 8.20 -0.80
N ALA A 118 31.63 8.25 0.01
CA ALA A 118 31.64 9.06 1.23
C ALA A 118 32.42 8.38 2.36
N VAL A 119 33.43 9.06 2.91
CA VAL A 119 34.17 8.63 4.10
C VAL A 119 33.96 9.66 5.21
N SER A 120 33.65 9.18 6.41
CA SER A 120 33.49 10.04 7.58
C SER A 120 34.64 9.83 8.56
N LEU A 121 35.09 10.93 9.12
CA LEU A 121 36.12 10.95 10.16
C LEU A 121 35.46 10.87 11.53
N LEU A 122 36.21 10.52 12.57
CA LEU A 122 35.68 10.44 13.94
C LEU A 122 35.22 11.78 14.51
N CYS A 123 35.67 12.90 13.92
CA CYS A 123 35.16 14.22 14.25
C CYS A 123 33.77 14.51 13.66
N GLY A 124 33.19 13.59 12.88
CA GLY A 124 31.85 13.70 12.28
C GLY A 124 31.83 14.31 10.88
N HIS A 125 32.94 14.89 10.41
CA HIS A 125 33.02 15.48 9.07
C HIS A 125 33.20 14.39 7.99
N SER A 126 32.52 14.60 6.85
CA SER A 126 32.46 13.65 5.74
C SER A 126 33.09 14.22 4.47
N PHE A 127 33.79 13.39 3.73
CA PHE A 127 34.54 13.76 2.53
C PHE A 127 34.42 12.68 1.46
N CYS A 128 34.68 13.02 0.20
CA CYS A 128 34.91 12.00 -0.82
C CYS A 128 36.20 11.23 -0.50
N ALA A 129 36.19 9.92 -0.72
CA ALA A 129 37.30 9.03 -0.46
C ALA A 129 38.56 9.48 -1.21
N ALA A 130 38.40 9.91 -2.46
CA ALA A 130 39.49 10.45 -3.29
C ALA A 130 40.07 11.74 -2.71
N CYS A 131 39.22 12.72 -2.37
CA CYS A 131 39.63 14.01 -1.80
C CYS A 131 40.40 13.83 -0.49
N TYR A 132 39.88 12.99 0.41
CA TYR A 132 40.55 12.74 1.68
C TYR A 132 41.84 11.94 1.52
N ALA A 133 41.90 10.97 0.59
CA ALA A 133 43.13 10.22 0.31
C ALA A 133 44.25 11.12 -0.27
N GLU A 134 43.89 12.10 -1.11
CA GLU A 134 44.86 13.08 -1.61
C GLU A 134 45.34 14.00 -0.48
N TRP A 135 44.43 14.47 0.37
CA TRP A 135 44.76 15.27 1.55
C TRP A 135 45.73 14.54 2.49
N GLU A 136 45.42 13.29 2.80
CA GLU A 136 46.27 12.41 3.63
C GLU A 136 47.66 12.25 3.02
N ARG A 137 47.76 12.04 1.70
CA ARG A 137 49.04 11.91 0.99
C ARG A 137 49.90 13.17 1.11
N LYS A 138 49.31 14.35 0.87
CA LYS A 138 50.00 15.65 1.01
C LYS A 138 50.50 15.85 2.45
N HIS A 139 49.72 15.46 3.45
CA HIS A 139 50.12 15.54 4.86
C HIS A 139 51.30 14.61 5.19
N ILE A 140 51.28 13.37 4.68
CA ILE A 140 52.38 12.42 4.87
C ILE A 140 53.68 12.94 4.21
N GLU A 141 53.58 13.49 3.01
CA GLU A 141 54.73 14.07 2.30
C GLU A 141 55.31 15.28 3.03
N ALA A 142 54.45 16.19 3.51
CA ALA A 142 54.87 17.34 4.32
C ALA A 142 55.55 16.90 5.62
N PHE A 143 55.02 15.86 6.28
CA PHE A 143 55.61 15.30 7.49
C PHE A 143 56.99 14.69 7.23
N LYS A 144 57.17 13.94 6.13
CA LYS A 144 58.48 13.37 5.75
C LYS A 144 59.56 14.43 5.52
N MET A 145 59.17 15.63 5.09
CA MET A 145 60.08 16.76 4.86
C MET A 145 60.33 17.60 6.12
N SER A 146 59.53 17.43 7.18
CA SER A 146 59.68 18.20 8.42
C SER A 146 60.91 17.75 9.21
N SER A 147 61.73 18.71 9.66
CA SER A 147 62.88 18.45 10.53
C SER A 147 62.50 18.05 11.95
N MET A 148 61.22 18.17 12.31
CA MET A 148 60.67 17.70 13.59
C MET A 148 60.57 16.18 13.56
N GLN A 149 61.61 15.50 14.06
CA GLN A 149 61.60 14.06 14.34
C GLN A 149 60.67 13.80 15.53
N GLY A 150 59.36 13.76 15.25
CA GLY A 150 58.31 13.49 16.22
C GLY A 150 57.46 12.30 15.81
N GLN A 151 56.64 11.81 16.74
CA GLN A 151 55.63 10.80 16.46
C GLN A 151 54.58 11.42 15.52
N TYR A 152 54.48 10.94 14.27
CA TYR A 152 53.41 11.34 13.36
C TYR A 152 52.07 11.13 14.09
N THR A 153 51.19 12.12 14.12
CA THR A 153 49.86 12.02 14.76
C THR A 153 48.75 11.68 13.77
N GLY A 154 49.06 11.65 12.47
CA GLY A 154 48.08 11.43 11.39
C GLY A 154 47.73 12.73 10.67
N PRO A 155 46.97 12.67 9.58
CA PRO A 155 46.47 13.86 8.91
C PRO A 155 45.40 14.54 9.78
N GLU A 156 45.41 15.86 9.79
CA GLU A 156 44.35 16.66 10.43
C GLU A 156 43.09 16.67 9.55
N CYS A 157 41.90 16.75 10.15
CA CYS A 157 40.66 16.96 9.40
C CYS A 157 40.72 18.29 8.61
N PRO A 158 40.38 18.30 7.29
CA PRO A 158 40.37 19.54 6.49
C PRO A 158 39.49 20.66 7.04
N GLU A 159 38.41 20.32 7.76
CA GLU A 159 37.46 21.30 8.31
C GLU A 159 37.81 21.75 9.73
N CYS A 160 37.85 20.81 10.69
CA CYS A 160 38.03 21.14 12.10
C CYS A 160 39.46 21.00 12.62
N ARG A 161 40.40 20.54 11.78
CA ARG A 161 41.83 20.34 12.12
C ARG A 161 42.12 19.43 13.31
N THR A 162 41.16 18.61 13.75
CA THR A 162 41.38 17.65 14.83
C THR A 162 42.30 16.53 14.34
N ALA A 163 43.38 16.26 15.09
CA ALA A 163 44.46 15.34 14.69
C ALA A 163 44.19 13.85 15.03
N ASP A 164 43.06 13.50 15.64
CA ASP A 164 42.79 12.15 16.16
C ASP A 164 42.18 11.19 15.12
N VAL A 165 42.49 11.39 13.84
CA VAL A 165 41.87 10.64 12.72
C VAL A 165 42.53 9.26 12.49
N ARG A 166 43.56 8.92 13.26
CA ARG A 166 44.28 7.64 13.16
C ARG A 166 43.41 6.40 13.37
N ARG A 167 42.29 6.54 14.08
CA ARG A 167 41.38 5.43 14.39
C ARG A 167 40.41 5.04 13.26
N GLY A 168 40.70 5.49 12.04
CA GLY A 168 40.13 4.90 10.84
C GLY A 168 39.08 5.77 10.17
N ARG A 169 39.08 5.69 8.85
CA ARG A 169 37.98 6.17 8.00
C ARG A 169 36.80 5.23 8.22
N VAL A 170 35.65 5.76 8.61
CA VAL A 170 34.44 4.96 8.73
C VAL A 170 33.57 5.25 7.52
N ARG A 171 33.21 4.20 6.80
CA ARG A 171 32.21 4.27 5.74
C ARG A 171 30.84 4.25 6.40
N ILE A 172 30.03 5.28 6.14
CA ILE A 172 28.68 5.41 6.71
C ILE A 172 27.67 5.05 5.62
N TRP A 173 27.22 3.80 5.61
CA TRP A 173 26.24 3.29 4.63
C TRP A 173 24.92 4.07 4.62
N SER A 174 24.48 4.56 5.79
CA SER A 174 23.26 5.36 5.88
C SER A 174 23.38 6.71 5.17
N LEU A 175 24.57 7.31 5.13
CA LEU A 175 24.81 8.57 4.40
C LEU A 175 24.67 8.33 2.89
N GLU A 176 25.24 7.25 2.39
CA GLU A 176 25.15 6.87 0.97
C GLU A 176 23.70 6.60 0.54
N GLU A 177 22.92 5.96 1.42
CA GLU A 177 21.52 5.70 1.16
C GLU A 177 20.70 7.00 1.14
N VAL A 178 20.99 7.94 2.04
CA VAL A 178 20.35 9.27 2.04
C VAL A 178 20.69 10.04 0.76
N VAL A 179 21.95 10.05 0.33
CA VAL A 179 22.39 10.63 -0.95
C VAL A 179 21.58 10.02 -2.11
N ARG A 180 21.47 8.70 -2.16
CA ARG A 180 20.71 7.99 -3.20
C ARG A 180 19.24 8.39 -3.23
N LEU A 181 18.61 8.57 -2.07
CA LEU A 181 17.22 9.01 -1.95
C LEU A 181 17.05 10.47 -2.41
N VAL A 182 17.97 11.37 -2.03
CA VAL A 182 17.95 12.78 -2.47
C VAL A 182 18.15 12.89 -3.98
N ASP A 183 19.06 12.12 -4.57
CA ASP A 183 19.26 12.10 -6.03
C ASP A 183 18.05 11.53 -6.79
N ARG A 184 17.38 10.53 -6.21
CA ARG A 184 16.14 10.00 -6.78
C ARG A 184 15.03 11.05 -6.73
N ALA A 185 14.82 11.66 -5.57
CA ALA A 185 13.81 12.70 -5.40
C ALA A 185 14.08 13.89 -6.33
N THR A 186 15.32 14.34 -6.43
CA THR A 186 15.72 15.44 -7.32
C THR A 186 15.44 15.11 -8.79
N ARG A 187 15.73 13.88 -9.23
CA ARG A 187 15.38 13.40 -10.59
C ARG A 187 13.88 13.31 -10.80
N GLU A 188 13.12 12.83 -9.83
CA GLU A 188 11.66 12.75 -9.92
C GLU A 188 11.02 14.15 -10.02
N ILE A 189 11.50 15.12 -9.24
CA ILE A 189 11.10 16.53 -9.30
C ILE A 189 11.43 17.13 -10.68
N ALA A 190 12.61 16.85 -11.21
CA ALA A 190 13.04 17.33 -12.53
C ALA A 190 12.23 16.71 -13.69
N ASN A 191 11.90 15.42 -13.60
CA ASN A 191 11.13 14.70 -14.62
C ASN A 191 9.63 15.02 -14.57
N LYS A 192 9.12 15.38 -13.39
CA LYS A 192 7.71 15.72 -13.16
C LYS A 192 7.63 17.09 -12.49
N PRO A 193 8.01 18.18 -13.20
CA PRO A 193 7.83 19.50 -12.66
C PRO A 193 6.36 19.72 -12.35
N TYR A 194 6.06 20.37 -11.23
CA TYR A 194 4.69 20.74 -10.91
C TYR A 194 4.15 21.61 -12.05
N THR A 195 3.24 21.05 -12.81
CA THR A 195 2.45 21.78 -13.79
C THR A 195 1.15 22.15 -13.08
N PRO A 196 0.88 23.44 -12.83
CA PRO A 196 -0.39 23.83 -12.24
C PRO A 196 -1.49 23.22 -13.11
N SER A 197 -2.46 22.55 -12.48
CA SER A 197 -3.47 21.84 -13.25
C SER A 197 -4.09 22.85 -14.22
N VAL A 198 -4.12 22.50 -15.50
CA VAL A 198 -4.94 23.18 -16.48
C VAL A 198 -6.32 23.35 -15.82
N PRO A 199 -6.94 24.55 -15.90
CA PRO A 199 -8.22 24.80 -15.26
C PRO A 199 -9.15 23.62 -15.54
N PRO A 200 -9.87 23.14 -14.51
CA PRO A 200 -10.70 21.95 -14.65
C PRO A 200 -11.52 22.12 -15.91
N VAL A 201 -11.35 21.19 -16.86
CA VAL A 201 -12.25 21.08 -17.99
C VAL A 201 -13.63 20.97 -17.35
N GLU A 202 -14.45 22.00 -17.53
CA GLU A 202 -15.81 21.99 -17.00
C GLU A 202 -16.41 20.65 -17.42
N PRO A 203 -16.92 19.84 -16.48
CA PRO A 203 -17.40 18.51 -16.81
C PRO A 203 -18.44 18.71 -17.90
N LEU A 204 -18.11 18.27 -19.12
CA LEU A 204 -18.99 18.30 -20.27
C LEU A 204 -20.31 17.71 -19.79
N THR A 205 -21.30 18.58 -19.60
CA THR A 205 -22.57 18.10 -19.08
C THR A 205 -23.16 17.19 -20.14
N ALA A 206 -24.01 16.23 -19.74
CA ALA A 206 -24.72 15.41 -20.72
C ALA A 206 -25.46 16.28 -21.77
N ALA A 207 -25.86 17.51 -21.39
CA ALA A 207 -26.41 18.50 -22.31
C ALA A 207 -25.38 19.01 -23.33
N ASP A 208 -24.13 19.27 -22.92
CA ASP A 208 -23.06 19.71 -23.84
C ASP A 208 -22.67 18.61 -24.84
N LEU A 209 -22.67 17.34 -24.40
CA LEU A 209 -22.44 16.19 -25.28
C LEU A 209 -23.58 15.99 -26.28
N LEU A 210 -24.83 16.21 -25.87
CA LEU A 210 -25.99 16.14 -26.76
C LEU A 210 -26.01 17.30 -27.75
N LEU A 211 -25.67 18.51 -27.33
CA LEU A 211 -25.58 19.69 -28.22
C LEU A 211 -24.41 19.59 -29.21
N ALA A 212 -23.31 18.94 -28.82
CA ALA A 212 -22.19 18.66 -29.72
C ALA A 212 -22.53 17.59 -30.78
N ALA A 213 -23.44 16.67 -30.49
CA ALA A 213 -23.89 15.65 -31.44
C ALA A 213 -24.80 16.22 -32.55
N ASP A 214 -25.55 17.30 -32.26
CA ASP A 214 -26.48 17.93 -33.21
C ASP A 214 -25.82 19.06 -34.04
N GLY A 215 -24.62 19.50 -33.67
CA GLY A 215 -23.88 20.59 -34.30
C GLY A 215 -22.83 20.14 -35.32
N HIS A 216 -23.24 20.02 -36.58
CA HIS A 216 -22.40 20.11 -37.79
C HIS A 216 -21.01 19.42 -37.77
N ALA A 217 -20.93 18.31 -38.50
CA ALA A 217 -19.71 17.71 -38.99
C ALA A 217 -18.81 18.71 -39.74
N THR A 218 -17.92 19.41 -39.03
CA THR A 218 -16.63 19.79 -39.58
C THR A 218 -15.63 18.72 -39.18
N SER A 219 -15.30 17.88 -40.16
CA SER A 219 -14.35 16.78 -40.10
C SER A 219 -13.00 17.20 -39.50
N THR A 220 -12.80 16.95 -38.22
CA THR A 220 -11.48 16.65 -37.67
C THR A 220 -11.33 15.13 -37.59
N PRO A 221 -10.17 14.56 -37.97
CA PRO A 221 -10.01 13.12 -38.10
C PRO A 221 -9.85 12.48 -36.72
N VAL A 222 -10.97 12.13 -36.08
CA VAL A 222 -11.04 11.34 -34.83
C VAL A 222 -10.84 9.84 -35.14
N GLY A 223 -9.94 9.53 -36.08
CA GLY A 223 -9.64 8.17 -36.50
C GLY A 223 -8.49 7.50 -35.72
N GLN A 224 -7.89 8.21 -34.75
CA GLN A 224 -6.62 7.77 -34.14
C GLN A 224 -6.68 7.53 -32.62
N VAL A 225 -7.83 7.76 -31.97
CA VAL A 225 -7.96 7.64 -30.50
C VAL A 225 -8.67 6.34 -30.09
N VAL A 226 -9.39 5.68 -31.00
CA VAL A 226 -10.16 4.47 -30.69
C VAL A 226 -9.29 3.19 -30.70
N GLU A 227 -8.18 3.16 -31.44
CA GLU A 227 -7.27 1.99 -31.44
C GLU A 227 -6.55 1.78 -30.09
N VAL A 228 -6.42 2.80 -29.23
CA VAL A 228 -5.66 2.67 -27.98
C VAL A 228 -6.49 2.03 -26.84
N VAL A 229 -7.82 1.99 -26.97
CA VAL A 229 -8.69 1.45 -25.91
C VAL A 229 -8.94 -0.05 -26.08
N ASP A 230 -8.96 -0.57 -27.31
CA ASP A 230 -9.09 -2.02 -27.54
C ASP A 230 -7.82 -2.78 -27.12
N ASP A 231 -6.63 -2.18 -27.26
CA ASP A 231 -5.35 -2.80 -26.81
C ASP A 231 -5.22 -2.90 -25.28
N LEU A 232 -6.00 -2.14 -24.49
CA LEU A 232 -5.95 -2.20 -23.02
C LEU A 232 -6.86 -3.30 -22.43
N ILE A 233 -7.85 -3.79 -23.18
CA ILE A 233 -8.81 -4.78 -22.71
C ILE A 233 -8.32 -6.22 -22.97
N GLU A 234 -7.38 -6.43 -23.91
CA GLU A 234 -6.78 -7.74 -24.16
C GLU A 234 -5.69 -8.16 -23.15
N LEU A 235 -5.22 -7.27 -22.26
CA LEU A 235 -4.10 -7.58 -21.35
C LEU A 235 -4.49 -8.21 -20.00
N GLU A 236 -5.77 -8.31 -19.65
CA GLU A 236 -6.19 -8.88 -18.35
C GLU A 236 -6.93 -10.23 -18.44
N ALA A 237 -7.04 -10.84 -19.63
CA ALA A 237 -7.80 -12.08 -19.84
C ALA A 237 -6.96 -13.36 -20.02
N GLY A 238 -5.69 -13.38 -19.60
CA GLY A 238 -4.80 -14.52 -19.85
C GLY A 238 -3.76 -14.80 -18.79
N ASP A 239 -4.17 -15.26 -17.60
CA ASP A 239 -3.29 -16.07 -16.74
C ASP A 239 -4.06 -16.97 -15.74
N GLU A 240 -4.99 -17.77 -16.25
CA GLU A 240 -5.49 -18.94 -15.52
C GLU A 240 -5.36 -20.19 -16.40
N GLY A 241 -4.18 -20.82 -16.39
CA GLY A 241 -4.07 -22.15 -17.00
C GLY A 241 -2.67 -22.66 -17.33
N GLU A 242 -1.78 -22.81 -16.33
CA GLU A 242 -0.64 -23.72 -16.49
C GLU A 242 -0.21 -24.41 -15.19
N GLU A 243 -1.18 -25.00 -14.48
CA GLU A 243 -0.92 -26.02 -13.45
C GLU A 243 -1.02 -27.42 -14.09
N LYS A 244 0.07 -27.93 -14.68
CA LYS A 244 0.38 -29.37 -14.88
C LYS A 244 1.62 -29.60 -15.76
N LYS A 245 2.81 -29.68 -15.12
CA LYS A 245 3.88 -30.68 -15.35
C LYS A 245 5.20 -30.16 -14.79
N ALA A 246 5.53 -30.58 -13.57
CA ALA A 246 6.90 -30.63 -13.10
C ALA A 246 7.01 -31.73 -12.03
N GLU A 247 6.82 -32.97 -12.46
CA GLU A 247 7.25 -34.16 -11.73
C GLU A 247 8.36 -34.80 -12.58
N GLU A 248 9.44 -35.24 -11.92
CA GLU A 248 10.70 -35.79 -12.44
C GLU A 248 11.79 -34.79 -12.86
N ALA A 249 12.63 -34.40 -11.89
CA ALA A 249 14.10 -34.58 -11.94
C ALA A 249 14.81 -33.78 -10.84
N ARG A 250 14.85 -34.28 -9.60
CA ARG A 250 15.93 -33.96 -8.64
C ARG A 250 16.25 -35.17 -7.75
N THR A 251 17.03 -36.09 -8.32
CA THR A 251 18.04 -36.84 -7.57
C THR A 251 19.28 -35.95 -7.45
N GLY A 252 19.73 -35.66 -6.23
CA GLY A 252 21.00 -34.95 -6.03
C GLY A 252 21.23 -34.42 -4.61
N ASP A 253 21.94 -35.21 -3.82
CA ASP A 253 22.78 -34.86 -2.66
C ASP A 253 22.16 -34.17 -1.43
N SER A 254 21.86 -35.02 -0.44
CA SER A 254 21.74 -34.65 0.97
C SER A 254 23.13 -34.55 1.61
N ALA A 255 23.66 -33.33 1.77
CA ALA A 255 24.70 -33.05 2.74
C ALA A 255 24.05 -32.68 4.08
N ALA A 256 24.08 -33.62 5.02
CA ALA A 256 23.68 -33.40 6.40
C ALA A 256 24.64 -32.40 7.08
N MET A 257 24.11 -31.23 7.46
CA MET A 257 24.72 -30.36 8.47
C MET A 257 23.77 -30.36 9.65
N ASP A 258 24.13 -31.18 10.63
CA ASP A 258 23.61 -31.17 12.00
C ASP A 258 23.90 -29.80 12.60
N VAL A 259 22.84 -29.03 12.91
CA VAL A 259 22.93 -27.79 13.67
C VAL A 259 22.17 -28.02 14.96
N ASP A 260 22.94 -28.23 16.03
CA ASP A 260 22.45 -28.34 17.41
C ASP A 260 21.54 -27.14 17.77
N PRO A 261 20.38 -27.37 18.39
CA PRO A 261 19.60 -26.28 18.98
C PRO A 261 20.30 -25.76 20.24
N PRO A 262 20.40 -24.43 20.45
CA PRO A 262 21.00 -23.90 21.66
C PRO A 262 20.13 -24.22 22.89
N SER A 263 20.78 -24.81 23.89
CA SER A 263 20.25 -25.05 25.23
C SER A 263 19.59 -23.82 25.86
N PRO A 264 18.47 -23.99 26.60
CA PRO A 264 17.83 -22.91 27.32
C PRO A 264 18.68 -22.49 28.54
N SER A 265 19.09 -21.23 28.58
CA SER A 265 19.72 -20.62 29.75
C SER A 265 18.66 -20.22 30.78
N PRO A 266 19.00 -20.25 32.08
CA PRO A 266 18.03 -20.21 33.17
C PRO A 266 17.50 -18.80 33.46
N SER A 267 16.25 -18.77 33.89
CA SER A 267 15.52 -17.64 34.44
C SER A 267 16.30 -16.91 35.54
N PRO A 268 16.29 -15.57 35.58
CA PRO A 268 16.54 -14.84 36.81
C PRO A 268 15.20 -14.56 37.52
N SER A 269 15.24 -14.82 38.81
CA SER A 269 14.18 -14.59 39.78
C SER A 269 13.65 -13.16 39.78
N ALA A 270 12.34 -13.04 39.91
CA ALA A 270 11.66 -11.81 40.28
C ALA A 270 12.04 -11.41 41.71
N ALA A 271 12.90 -10.41 41.85
CA ALA A 271 13.03 -9.59 43.06
C ALA A 271 12.33 -8.25 42.80
N LEU A 272 11.15 -8.10 43.40
CA LEU A 272 10.43 -6.85 43.55
C LEU A 272 11.21 -5.97 44.55
N GLU A 273 12.02 -5.05 44.04
CA GLU A 273 12.47 -3.89 44.82
C GLU A 273 11.97 -2.60 44.15
N SER A 274 11.03 -1.99 44.85
CA SER A 274 10.52 -0.64 44.66
C SER A 274 11.67 0.37 44.82
N LEU A 275 12.10 0.98 43.72
CA LEU A 275 12.94 2.18 43.76
C LEU A 275 12.13 3.39 43.27
N ASP A 276 11.96 4.31 44.20
CA ASP A 276 11.40 5.65 44.03
C ASP A 276 12.07 6.41 42.88
N ALA A 277 11.24 6.99 42.02
CA ALA A 277 11.67 7.94 41.00
C ALA A 277 11.96 9.30 41.64
N PRO A 278 13.17 9.89 41.48
CA PRO A 278 13.40 11.28 41.86
C PRO A 278 12.78 12.22 40.82
N SER A 279 12.14 13.28 41.33
CA SER A 279 11.55 14.37 40.56
C SER A 279 12.57 15.08 39.66
N PRO A 280 12.16 15.59 38.48
CA PRO A 280 13.04 16.39 37.64
C PRO A 280 13.25 17.78 38.25
N SER A 281 14.43 17.98 38.83
CA SER A 281 14.93 19.30 39.25
C SER A 281 15.08 20.22 38.03
N SER A 282 14.46 21.39 38.13
CA SER A 282 14.58 22.47 37.15
C SER A 282 16.04 22.95 37.02
N PRO A 283 16.53 23.24 35.80
CA PRO A 283 17.86 23.81 35.62
C PRO A 283 17.89 25.25 36.13
N ALA A 284 18.86 25.52 37.00
CA ALA A 284 19.19 26.84 37.50
C ALA A 284 19.59 27.77 36.34
N GLN A 285 19.00 28.97 36.32
CA GLN A 285 19.40 30.06 35.44
C GLN A 285 20.80 30.58 35.83
N PRO A 286 21.72 30.78 34.88
CA PRO A 286 22.96 31.48 35.14
C PRO A 286 22.70 32.97 35.35
N ALA A 287 23.30 33.51 36.42
CA ALA A 287 23.32 34.93 36.74
C ALA A 287 23.98 35.73 35.61
N ALA A 288 23.27 36.72 35.09
CA ALA A 288 23.77 37.65 34.09
C ALA A 288 24.77 38.65 34.72
N PRO A 289 25.82 39.08 33.99
CA PRO A 289 26.72 40.15 34.43
C PRO A 289 26.01 41.50 34.32
N LEU A 290 26.09 42.28 35.40
CA LEU A 290 25.77 43.70 35.43
C LEU A 290 26.82 44.48 34.62
N ASP A 291 26.36 45.57 34.00
CA ASP A 291 27.11 46.62 33.27
C ASP A 291 27.24 46.47 31.74
N ALA A 292 26.14 46.81 31.07
CA ALA A 292 26.16 47.35 29.70
C ALA A 292 25.50 48.74 29.67
N PRO A 293 26.04 49.71 28.91
CA PRO A 293 25.52 51.07 28.83
C PRO A 293 24.13 51.12 28.18
N ARG A 294 23.22 51.84 28.83
CA ARG A 294 21.82 52.05 28.43
C ARG A 294 21.71 52.66 27.04
N THR A 295 21.26 51.86 26.07
CA THR A 295 20.65 52.37 24.83
C THR A 295 19.20 52.81 25.10
N PRO A 296 18.73 53.89 24.46
CA PRO A 296 17.35 54.38 24.63
C PRO A 296 16.35 53.36 24.08
N SER A 297 15.39 52.97 24.91
CA SER A 297 14.33 52.02 24.57
C SER A 297 13.46 52.53 23.42
N PRO A 298 13.10 51.68 22.44
CA PRO A 298 12.06 51.99 21.47
C PRO A 298 10.69 52.12 22.17
N PRO A 299 9.78 52.96 21.64
CA PRO A 299 8.47 53.20 22.24
C PRO A 299 7.67 51.90 22.35
N LEU A 300 7.06 51.67 23.52
CA LEU A 300 6.17 50.53 23.74
C LEU A 300 5.03 50.52 22.71
N PRO A 301 4.70 49.35 22.13
CA PRO A 301 3.50 49.22 21.33
C PRO A 301 2.25 49.48 22.20
N PRO A 302 1.20 50.10 21.64
CA PRO A 302 -0.03 50.37 22.37
C PRO A 302 -0.63 49.07 22.92
N ALA A 303 -1.13 49.13 24.15
CA ALA A 303 -1.77 48.00 24.82
C ALA A 303 -2.85 47.39 23.90
N PRO A 304 -2.89 46.05 23.72
CA PRO A 304 -3.90 45.41 22.90
C PRO A 304 -5.28 45.79 23.43
N ALA A 305 -6.10 46.35 22.55
CA ALA A 305 -7.47 46.70 22.84
C ALA A 305 -8.17 45.48 23.45
N THR A 306 -8.85 45.71 24.57
CA THR A 306 -9.62 44.71 25.29
C THR A 306 -10.53 44.00 24.28
N PRO A 307 -10.44 42.66 24.11
CA PRO A 307 -11.22 41.98 23.08
C PRO A 307 -12.69 42.23 23.35
N ALA A 308 -13.34 42.88 22.37
CA ALA A 308 -14.76 43.16 22.41
C ALA A 308 -15.50 41.87 22.75
N THR A 309 -16.38 41.95 23.75
CA THR A 309 -17.22 40.84 24.19
C THR A 309 -17.90 40.24 22.96
N PRO A 310 -17.74 38.94 22.67
CA PRO A 310 -18.28 38.36 21.46
C PRO A 310 -19.79 38.56 21.46
N ALA A 311 -20.27 39.25 20.42
CA ALA A 311 -21.70 39.47 20.22
C ALA A 311 -22.39 38.11 20.26
N SER A 312 -23.49 38.03 21.03
CA SER A 312 -24.29 36.82 21.11
C SER A 312 -24.69 36.39 19.69
N PRO A 313 -24.50 35.10 19.32
CA PRO A 313 -24.79 34.63 17.97
C PRO A 313 -26.26 34.87 17.65
N SER A 314 -26.53 35.31 16.41
CA SER A 314 -27.89 35.55 15.95
C SER A 314 -28.74 34.28 16.07
N LEU A 315 -30.06 34.43 16.18
CA LEU A 315 -30.98 33.31 16.31
C LEU A 315 -30.86 32.31 15.14
N GLU A 316 -30.58 32.82 13.94
CA GLU A 316 -30.31 32.01 12.74
C GLU A 316 -29.01 31.20 12.89
N GLN A 317 -27.95 31.82 13.42
CA GLN A 317 -26.68 31.13 13.67
C GLN A 317 -26.83 30.05 14.75
N GLN A 318 -27.63 30.30 15.78
CA GLN A 318 -27.97 29.30 16.80
C GLN A 318 -28.73 28.11 16.19
N TYR A 319 -29.68 28.37 15.29
CA TYR A 319 -30.41 27.32 14.58
C TYR A 319 -29.48 26.46 13.71
N LEU A 320 -28.59 27.07 12.94
CA LEU A 320 -27.61 26.35 12.11
C LEU A 320 -26.65 25.50 12.95
N LEU A 321 -26.16 26.02 14.07
CA LEU A 321 -25.34 25.25 15.01
C LEU A 321 -26.10 24.06 15.61
N SER A 322 -27.38 24.24 15.95
CA SER A 322 -28.23 23.17 16.47
C SER A 322 -28.46 22.05 15.45
N LEU A 323 -28.64 22.41 14.17
CA LEU A 323 -28.80 21.46 13.08
C LEU A 323 -27.50 20.71 12.78
N ALA A 324 -26.37 21.41 12.76
CA ALA A 324 -25.04 20.79 12.62
C ALA A 324 -24.75 19.81 13.76
N ALA A 325 -25.09 20.19 14.99
CA ALA A 325 -24.95 19.31 16.16
C ALA A 325 -25.87 18.08 16.07
N ALA A 326 -27.09 18.22 15.54
CA ALA A 326 -27.98 17.07 15.32
C ALA A 326 -27.41 16.08 14.30
N ARG A 327 -26.94 16.56 13.14
CA ARG A 327 -26.27 15.72 12.13
C ARG A 327 -24.99 15.07 12.65
N ALA A 328 -24.24 15.76 13.51
CA ALA A 328 -23.05 15.19 14.15
C ALA A 328 -23.43 14.03 15.10
N ARG A 329 -24.53 14.14 15.84
CA ARG A 329 -25.04 13.07 16.71
C ARG A 329 -25.52 11.86 15.90
N GLU A 330 -26.25 12.08 14.81
CA GLU A 330 -26.70 11.00 13.91
C GLU A 330 -25.52 10.25 13.30
N ARG A 331 -24.49 10.95 12.82
CA ARG A 331 -23.25 10.32 12.32
C ARG A 331 -22.53 9.52 13.39
N ALA A 332 -22.45 10.05 14.62
CA ALA A 332 -21.84 9.35 15.74
C ALA A 332 -22.63 8.10 16.15
N GLU A 333 -23.96 8.14 16.11
CA GLU A 333 -24.83 6.99 16.38
C GLU A 333 -24.69 5.92 15.31
N PHE A 334 -24.71 6.31 14.03
CA PHE A 334 -24.49 5.40 12.91
C PHE A 334 -23.13 4.69 13.01
N ALA A 335 -22.05 5.45 13.24
CA ALA A 335 -20.71 4.89 13.43
C ALA A 335 -20.58 4.00 14.68
N ARG A 336 -21.45 4.17 15.68
CA ARG A 336 -21.54 3.27 16.84
C ARG A 336 -22.23 1.96 16.48
N LEU A 337 -23.35 2.03 15.76
CA LEU A 337 -24.10 0.84 15.31
C LEU A 337 -23.30 0.00 14.32
N GLU A 338 -22.53 0.64 13.44
CA GLU A 338 -21.64 -0.05 12.49
C GLU A 338 -20.53 -0.82 13.22
N ARG A 339 -19.91 -0.22 14.25
CA ARG A 339 -18.92 -0.91 15.10
C ARG A 339 -19.51 -2.12 15.81
N LEU A 340 -20.73 -2.01 16.36
CA LEU A 340 -21.40 -3.15 16.99
C LEU A 340 -21.67 -4.27 15.99
N ARG A 341 -22.09 -3.95 14.75
CA ARG A 341 -22.29 -4.95 13.69
C ARG A 341 -20.98 -5.66 13.32
N GLN A 342 -19.88 -4.92 13.23
CA GLN A 342 -18.56 -5.48 12.96
C GLN A 342 -18.07 -6.38 14.10
N GLU A 343 -18.35 -6.01 15.36
CA GLU A 343 -18.04 -6.85 16.52
C GLU A 343 -18.87 -8.15 16.52
N GLU A 344 -20.16 -8.09 16.21
CA GLU A 344 -21.03 -9.27 16.09
C GLU A 344 -20.58 -10.19 14.94
N GLU A 345 -20.18 -9.63 13.80
CA GLU A 345 -19.65 -10.38 12.66
C GLU A 345 -18.33 -11.07 13.01
N LYS A 346 -17.41 -10.35 13.66
CA LYS A 346 -16.15 -10.92 14.14
C LYS A 346 -16.38 -12.03 15.16
N GLU A 347 -17.35 -11.89 16.07
CA GLU A 347 -17.70 -12.95 17.02
C GLU A 347 -18.27 -14.18 16.31
N ARG A 348 -19.11 -13.97 15.27
CA ARG A 348 -19.64 -15.05 14.42
C ARG A 348 -18.53 -15.79 13.70
N GLU A 349 -17.61 -15.07 13.06
CA GLU A 349 -16.44 -15.65 12.39
C GLU A 349 -15.53 -16.41 13.37
N GLU A 350 -15.29 -15.88 14.57
CA GLU A 350 -14.50 -16.57 15.58
C GLU A 350 -15.19 -17.87 16.05
N ARG A 351 -16.51 -17.85 16.18
CA ARG A 351 -17.32 -19.03 16.53
C ARG A 351 -17.22 -20.09 15.44
N GLU A 352 -17.41 -19.71 14.18
CA GLU A 352 -17.27 -20.61 13.03
C GLU A 352 -15.85 -21.19 12.94
N ALA A 353 -14.82 -20.35 13.14
CA ALA A 353 -13.43 -20.80 13.16
C ALA A 353 -13.14 -21.79 14.31
N ARG A 354 -13.78 -21.60 15.48
CA ARG A 354 -13.67 -22.51 16.62
C ARG A 354 -14.34 -23.85 16.33
N GLU A 355 -15.54 -23.84 15.76
CA GLU A 355 -16.27 -25.04 15.34
C GLU A 355 -15.51 -25.80 14.25
N ALA A 356 -14.93 -25.10 13.26
CA ALA A 356 -14.11 -25.72 12.22
C ALA A 356 -12.85 -26.40 12.81
N ARG A 357 -12.16 -25.74 13.76
CA ARG A 357 -11.02 -26.36 14.47
C ARG A 357 -11.45 -27.60 15.25
N GLU A 358 -12.60 -27.57 15.91
CA GLU A 358 -13.13 -28.72 16.64
C GLU A 358 -13.50 -29.87 15.70
N GLN A 359 -14.10 -29.58 14.54
CA GLN A 359 -14.39 -30.59 13.52
C GLN A 359 -13.11 -31.27 13.00
N VAL A 360 -12.07 -30.50 12.67
CA VAL A 360 -10.78 -31.06 12.24
C VAL A 360 -10.15 -31.95 13.32
N LEU A 361 -10.20 -31.53 14.58
CA LEU A 361 -9.72 -32.35 15.70
C LEU A 361 -10.59 -33.60 15.91
N GLY A 362 -11.91 -33.48 15.73
CA GLY A 362 -12.86 -34.60 15.78
C GLY A 362 -12.60 -35.64 14.70
N GLU A 363 -12.36 -35.21 13.46
CA GLU A 363 -11.98 -36.07 12.34
C GLU A 363 -10.63 -36.76 12.58
N ARG A 364 -9.63 -36.02 13.07
CA ARG A 364 -8.34 -36.62 13.48
C ARG A 364 -8.49 -37.68 14.56
N ARG A 365 -9.41 -37.51 15.52
CA ARG A 365 -9.70 -38.53 16.55
C ARG A 365 -10.44 -39.76 16.00
N ARG A 366 -11.21 -39.61 14.92
CA ARG A 366 -11.95 -40.71 14.28
C ARG A 366 -11.10 -41.52 13.30
N MET A 367 -9.98 -40.98 12.82
CA MET A 367 -9.05 -41.73 11.98
C MET A 367 -8.39 -42.87 12.78
N PRO A 368 -8.50 -44.13 12.36
CA PRO A 368 -7.83 -45.24 13.02
C PRO A 368 -6.31 -45.04 12.94
N TYR A 369 -5.60 -45.28 14.04
CA TYR A 369 -4.14 -45.06 14.18
C TYR A 369 -3.30 -45.66 13.04
N GLY A 370 -3.76 -46.70 12.36
CA GLY A 370 -3.08 -47.31 11.22
C GLY A 370 -3.14 -46.54 9.89
N ALA A 371 -3.98 -45.51 9.78
CA ALA A 371 -4.12 -44.69 8.57
C ALA A 371 -3.26 -43.41 8.58
N VAL A 372 -2.76 -43.00 9.75
CA VAL A 372 -1.96 -41.76 9.92
C VAL A 372 -0.46 -41.98 9.65
N PHE A 373 -0.01 -43.23 9.66
CA PHE A 373 1.41 -43.62 9.55
C PHE A 373 1.72 -44.50 8.33
N ARG A 374 0.91 -44.45 7.28
CA ARG A 374 1.21 -45.12 6.00
C ARG A 374 1.74 -44.16 4.97
#